data_AF-A0A0N4YB56-F1
#
_entry.id   AF-A0A0N4YB56-F1
#
_cell.length_a   1.000
_cell.length_b   1.000
_cell.length_c   1.000
_cell.angle_alpha   90.00
_cell.angle_beta   90.00
_cell.angle_gamma   90.00
#
_symmetry.space_group_name_H-M   'P 1'
#
loop_
_entity.id
_entity.type
_entity.pdbx_description
1 polymer ?
#
loop_
_entity_poly.entity_id
_entity_poly.type
_entity_poly.pdbx_seq_one_letter_code
_entity_poly.pdbx_strand_id
1 'polypeptide(L)'
;MKMIALQMFVALVVLLTSDGAKSKGKLVKTSCDIDAMFCTHMSLVDYYNERAIGDLMEQKVDRDDFKEDSQRLVKTNRELKKLLELEAESKSELVEASRTPLHMEVRSLFQLRVTCSDGRRKLIVCNETLDSVHLATYYLILAVEEDGVLSSNNCEKWPTFCEELGWAFEANRYAIGELEDSSVKDGGGFNDARERLWHTNHEIIRLLGLKGKKKSELIEASKKPLDREIGALFQLRITCYEGRRELPVCNETLESVFLATTFLVHAIMAVAEGSQLEAINATYKKFQADFTKAPWNETFGIGYTLGRNVLDVLEAEQQSKRERTRRTF
;
A
#
# COMPACT_ATOMS: atom_id res chain seq x y z
N MET A 1 25.10 -19.01 -23.71
CA MET A 1 25.21 -18.64 -22.28
C MET A 1 26.62 -18.28 -21.78
N LYS A 2 27.65 -18.12 -22.64
CA LYS A 2 28.99 -17.66 -22.18
C LYS A 2 29.28 -16.15 -22.40
N MET A 3 28.40 -15.44 -23.11
CA MET A 3 28.59 -14.00 -23.41
C MET A 3 28.10 -13.06 -22.29
N ILE A 4 27.09 -13.47 -21.52
CA ILE A 4 26.50 -12.63 -20.45
C ILE A 4 27.43 -12.51 -19.24
N ALA A 5 28.19 -13.57 -18.92
CA ALA A 5 29.18 -13.54 -17.83
C ALA A 5 30.36 -12.60 -18.12
N LEU A 6 30.74 -12.40 -19.39
CA LEU A 6 31.85 -11.53 -19.76
C LEU A 6 31.46 -10.04 -19.71
N GLN A 7 30.20 -9.70 -20.03
CA GLN A 7 29.69 -8.33 -19.92
C GLN A 7 29.55 -7.88 -18.46
N MET A 8 29.16 -8.78 -17.54
CA MET A 8 29.10 -8.46 -16.11
C MET A 8 30.50 -8.27 -15.49
N PHE A 9 31.52 -8.98 -15.97
CA PHE A 9 32.88 -8.85 -15.45
C PHE A 9 33.55 -7.54 -15.88
N VAL A 10 33.27 -7.06 -17.10
CA VAL A 10 33.77 -5.77 -17.59
C VAL A 10 33.12 -4.59 -16.84
N ALA A 11 31.81 -4.68 -16.53
CA ALA A 11 31.14 -3.67 -15.71
C ALA A 11 31.70 -3.59 -14.28
N LEU A 12 32.04 -4.75 -13.68
CA LEU A 12 32.60 -4.81 -12.33
C LEU A 12 34.03 -4.26 -12.25
N VAL A 13 34.86 -4.48 -13.28
CA VAL A 13 36.25 -3.98 -13.33
C VAL A 13 36.32 -2.48 -13.60
N VAL A 14 35.36 -1.93 -14.37
CA VAL A 14 35.25 -0.47 -14.58
C VAL A 14 34.79 0.26 -13.30
N LEU A 15 33.96 -0.38 -12.47
CA LEU A 15 33.55 0.16 -11.17
C LEU A 15 34.68 0.15 -10.12
N LEU A 16 35.65 -0.75 -10.24
CA LEU A 16 36.73 -0.93 -9.25
C LEU A 16 38.04 -0.19 -9.57
N THR A 17 38.16 0.48 -10.72
CA THR A 17 39.41 1.14 -11.14
C THR A 17 39.34 2.67 -11.29
N SER A 18 38.24 3.30 -10.86
CA SER A 18 38.11 4.76 -10.85
C SER A 18 38.47 5.39 -9.49
N ASP A 19 39.68 5.10 -8.99
CA ASP A 19 40.32 5.90 -7.95
C ASP A 19 41.29 6.89 -8.59
N GLY A 20 40.71 7.98 -9.08
CA GLY A 20 41.39 9.21 -9.46
C GLY A 20 40.87 10.35 -8.61
N ALA A 21 41.58 10.67 -7.53
CA ALA A 21 41.25 11.73 -6.59
C ALA A 21 41.05 13.09 -7.29
N LYS A 22 39.79 13.53 -7.35
CA LYS A 22 39.38 14.93 -7.43
C LYS A 22 38.28 15.11 -6.39
N SER A 23 38.30 16.22 -5.65
CA SER A 23 37.26 16.56 -4.67
C SER A 23 35.89 16.46 -5.33
N LYS A 24 35.16 15.37 -5.06
CA LYS A 24 33.85 15.09 -5.66
C LYS A 24 32.91 16.19 -5.18
N GLY A 25 32.52 17.09 -6.09
CA GLY A 25 31.37 17.96 -5.86
C GLY A 25 30.22 17.07 -5.39
N LYS A 26 29.59 17.46 -4.28
CA LYS A 26 28.46 16.73 -3.69
C LYS A 26 27.43 16.58 -4.81
N LEU A 27 27.20 15.35 -5.27
CA LEU A 27 26.22 15.09 -6.32
C LEU A 27 24.87 15.41 -5.69
N VAL A 28 24.29 16.53 -6.12
CA VAL A 28 22.95 16.95 -5.72
C VAL A 28 21.98 15.86 -6.14
N LYS A 29 21.21 15.36 -5.18
CA LYS A 29 20.18 14.35 -5.38
C LYS A 29 18.83 14.99 -5.13
N THR A 30 17.87 14.76 -6.01
CA THR A 30 16.48 15.16 -5.80
C THR A 30 15.85 14.28 -4.73
N SER A 31 14.72 14.71 -4.16
CA SER A 31 13.96 13.91 -3.18
C SER A 31 13.67 12.48 -3.69
N CYS A 32 13.38 12.33 -4.98
CA CYS A 32 13.12 11.05 -5.63
C CYS A 32 14.35 10.17 -5.82
N ASP A 33 15.55 10.76 -5.83
CA ASP A 33 16.82 10.01 -5.84
C ASP A 33 17.21 9.47 -4.46
N ILE A 34 16.59 10.02 -3.40
CA ILE A 34 16.86 9.67 -2.00
C ILE A 34 15.91 8.57 -1.54
N ASP A 35 14.62 8.72 -1.85
CA ASP A 35 13.60 7.74 -1.50
C ASP A 35 12.47 7.70 -2.55
N ALA A 36 12.44 6.63 -3.34
CA ALA A 36 11.44 6.39 -4.36
C ALA A 36 10.02 6.23 -3.78
N MET A 37 9.88 5.70 -2.56
CA MET A 37 8.58 5.55 -1.89
C MET A 37 8.06 6.89 -1.39
N PHE A 38 8.94 7.70 -0.78
CA PHE A 38 8.61 9.10 -0.45
C PHE A 38 8.11 9.84 -1.68
N CYS A 39 8.83 9.74 -2.81
CA CYS A 39 8.44 10.37 -4.06
C CYS A 39 7.10 9.86 -4.58
N THR A 40 6.87 8.54 -4.58
CA THR A 40 5.58 7.94 -4.98
C THR A 40 4.44 8.49 -4.15
N HIS A 41 4.59 8.50 -2.81
CA HIS A 41 3.57 9.04 -1.92
C HIS A 41 3.35 10.53 -2.19
N MET A 42 4.39 11.33 -2.29
CA MET A 42 4.29 12.76 -2.57
C MET A 42 3.64 13.07 -3.93
N SER A 43 3.90 12.28 -4.97
CA SER A 43 3.18 12.39 -6.25
C SER A 43 1.70 12.07 -6.12
N LEU A 44 1.33 11.10 -5.28
CA LEU A 44 -0.07 10.80 -4.99
C LEU A 44 -0.73 11.93 -4.19
N VAL A 45 -0.04 12.52 -3.20
CA VAL A 45 -0.52 13.73 -2.51
C VAL A 45 -0.83 14.83 -3.53
N ASP A 46 0.11 15.10 -4.46
CA ASP A 46 -0.05 16.12 -5.49
C ASP A 46 -1.27 15.84 -6.39
N TYR A 47 -1.38 14.60 -6.89
CA TYR A 47 -2.50 14.16 -7.72
C TYR A 47 -3.86 14.37 -7.05
N TYR A 48 -3.99 13.91 -5.80
CA TYR A 48 -5.26 14.01 -5.06
C TYR A 48 -5.60 15.45 -4.69
N ASN A 49 -4.60 16.30 -4.43
CA ASN A 49 -4.82 17.72 -4.22
C ASN A 49 -5.22 18.45 -5.50
N GLU A 50 -4.57 18.20 -6.64
CA GLU A 50 -4.99 18.77 -7.93
C GLU A 50 -6.42 18.37 -8.30
N ARG A 51 -6.80 17.11 -8.03
CA ARG A 51 -8.17 16.64 -8.20
C ARG A 51 -9.15 17.41 -7.31
N ALA A 52 -8.87 17.50 -6.01
CA ALA A 52 -9.69 18.24 -5.06
C ALA A 52 -9.85 19.72 -5.47
N ILE A 53 -8.75 20.35 -5.91
CA ILE A 53 -8.76 21.72 -6.42
C ILE A 53 -9.65 21.83 -7.67
N GLY A 54 -9.52 20.88 -8.59
CA GLY A 54 -10.36 20.79 -9.79
C GLY A 54 -11.85 20.75 -9.45
N ASP A 55 -12.24 19.83 -8.57
CA ASP A 55 -13.63 19.64 -8.12
C ASP A 55 -14.21 20.92 -7.48
N LEU A 56 -13.41 21.66 -6.70
CA LEU A 56 -13.81 22.93 -6.10
C LEU A 56 -13.89 24.09 -7.10
N MET A 57 -13.15 24.04 -8.21
CA MET A 57 -13.09 25.10 -9.22
C MET A 57 -14.09 24.91 -10.37
N GLU A 58 -14.64 23.70 -10.52
CA GLU A 58 -15.66 23.39 -11.52
C GLU A 58 -16.95 24.22 -11.34
N GLN A 59 -17.56 24.60 -12.46
CA GLN A 59 -18.61 25.64 -12.54
C GLN A 59 -19.97 25.26 -11.92
N LYS A 60 -20.12 24.07 -11.34
CA LYS A 60 -21.38 23.58 -10.79
C LYS A 60 -21.61 23.96 -9.32
N VAL A 61 -20.63 24.60 -8.70
CA VAL A 61 -20.68 25.06 -7.31
C VAL A 61 -20.54 26.58 -7.29
N ASP A 62 -21.26 27.24 -6.36
CA ASP A 62 -21.05 28.66 -6.13
C ASP A 62 -19.59 28.87 -5.73
N ARG A 63 -18.84 29.58 -6.58
CA ARG A 63 -17.39 29.76 -6.40
C ARG A 63 -17.07 30.48 -5.10
N ASP A 64 -17.98 31.31 -4.60
CA ASP A 64 -17.73 32.06 -3.37
C ASP A 64 -17.77 31.17 -2.13
N ASP A 65 -18.49 30.05 -2.19
CA ASP A 65 -18.67 29.12 -1.07
C ASP A 65 -17.41 28.31 -0.72
N PHE A 66 -16.54 28.04 -1.70
CA PHE A 66 -15.32 27.23 -1.55
C PHE A 66 -14.04 27.97 -1.94
N LYS A 67 -14.13 29.29 -2.12
CA LYS A 67 -12.98 30.12 -2.51
C LYS A 67 -11.82 30.02 -1.53
N GLU A 68 -12.11 30.03 -0.23
CA GLU A 68 -11.06 29.95 0.78
C GLU A 68 -10.42 28.54 0.83
N ASP A 69 -11.24 27.49 0.76
CA ASP A 69 -10.76 26.11 0.77
C ASP A 69 -9.89 25.80 -0.46
N SER A 70 -10.33 26.19 -1.66
CA SER A 70 -9.54 26.01 -2.89
C SER A 70 -8.22 26.78 -2.85
N GLN A 71 -8.21 28.03 -2.36
CA GLN A 71 -6.97 28.81 -2.20
C GLN A 71 -5.99 28.17 -1.22
N ARG A 72 -6.50 27.59 -0.12
CA ARG A 72 -5.69 26.87 0.86
C ARG A 72 -5.11 25.59 0.28
N LEU A 73 -5.90 24.80 -0.45
CA LEU A 73 -5.42 23.59 -1.12
C LEU A 73 -4.37 23.91 -2.18
N VAL A 74 -4.59 24.92 -3.03
CA VAL A 74 -3.58 25.38 -4.01
C VAL A 74 -2.28 25.78 -3.32
N LYS A 75 -2.36 26.50 -2.19
CA LYS A 75 -1.17 26.88 -1.42
C LYS A 75 -0.46 25.65 -0.86
N THR A 76 -1.19 24.71 -0.28
CA THR A 76 -0.63 23.46 0.27
C THR A 76 0.04 22.65 -0.82
N ASN A 77 -0.64 22.47 -1.96
CA ASN A 77 -0.11 21.74 -3.10
C ASN A 77 1.18 22.35 -3.67
N ARG A 78 1.28 23.68 -3.68
CA ARG A 78 2.51 24.36 -4.06
C ARG A 78 3.68 24.04 -3.11
N GLU A 79 3.45 23.99 -1.80
CA GLU A 79 4.50 23.62 -0.85
C GLU A 79 4.88 22.13 -0.99
N LEU A 80 3.94 21.25 -1.33
CA LEU A 80 4.20 19.83 -1.60
C LEU A 80 5.05 19.64 -2.87
N LYS A 81 4.79 20.38 -3.95
CA LYS A 81 5.63 20.36 -5.16
C LYS A 81 7.08 20.79 -4.88
N LYS A 82 7.27 21.76 -3.98
CA LYS A 82 8.63 22.13 -3.55
C LYS A 82 9.35 20.99 -2.84
N LEU A 83 8.65 20.10 -2.14
CA LEU A 83 9.26 18.92 -1.52
C LEU A 83 9.73 17.91 -2.56
N LEU A 84 8.98 17.72 -3.65
CA LEU A 84 9.41 16.86 -4.77
C LEU A 84 10.69 17.39 -5.43
N GLU A 85 10.81 18.71 -5.53
CA GLU A 85 11.99 19.40 -6.09
C GLU A 85 13.10 19.61 -5.06
N LEU A 86 12.89 19.28 -3.79
CA LEU A 86 13.85 19.55 -2.72
C LEU A 86 15.11 18.70 -2.92
N GLU A 87 16.23 19.39 -3.01
CA GLU A 87 17.55 18.79 -2.86
C GLU A 87 17.76 18.47 -1.39
N ALA A 88 17.88 17.19 -1.05
CA ALA A 88 18.13 16.77 0.31
C ALA A 88 19.32 15.81 0.36
N GLU A 89 19.93 15.69 1.53
CA GLU A 89 21.05 14.78 1.73
C GLU A 89 20.61 13.45 2.35
N SER A 90 19.40 13.43 2.91
CA SER A 90 18.85 12.30 3.64
C SER A 90 17.33 12.29 3.64
N LYS A 91 16.74 11.12 3.86
CA LYS A 91 15.28 10.98 4.06
C LYS A 91 14.79 11.76 5.28
N SER A 92 15.55 11.79 6.38
CA SER A 92 15.18 12.54 7.58
C SER A 92 15.01 14.05 7.33
N GLU A 93 15.77 14.61 6.39
CA GLU A 93 15.62 16.00 5.96
C GLU A 93 14.33 16.22 5.17
N LEU A 94 13.97 15.28 4.28
CA LEU A 94 12.68 15.27 3.58
C LEU A 94 11.50 15.17 4.55
N VAL A 95 11.61 14.30 5.57
CA VAL A 95 10.61 14.12 6.62
C VAL A 95 10.43 15.40 7.44
N GLU A 96 11.52 16.05 7.86
CA GLU A 96 11.45 17.33 8.58
C GLU A 96 10.83 18.42 7.73
N ALA A 97 11.24 18.54 6.46
CA ALA A 97 10.68 19.50 5.51
C ALA A 97 9.18 19.27 5.27
N SER A 98 8.72 18.02 5.35
CA SER A 98 7.32 17.63 5.15
C SER A 98 6.38 17.98 6.29
N ARG A 99 6.89 18.34 7.49
CA ARG A 99 6.05 18.67 8.65
C ARG A 99 5.15 19.88 8.41
N THR A 100 5.67 20.92 7.76
CA THR A 100 4.88 22.14 7.50
C THR A 100 3.77 21.87 6.48
N PRO A 101 4.06 21.26 5.31
CA PRO A 101 3.00 20.86 4.36
C PRO A 101 1.99 19.90 4.97
N LEU A 102 2.42 18.93 5.80
CA LEU A 102 1.49 18.03 6.50
C LEU A 102 0.52 18.77 7.41
N HIS A 103 1.00 19.73 8.20
CA HIS A 103 0.12 20.53 9.04
C HIS A 103 -0.86 21.39 8.22
N MET A 104 -0.42 21.91 7.07
CA MET A 104 -1.28 22.68 6.15
C MET A 104 -2.36 21.80 5.53
N GLU A 105 -2.01 20.59 5.12
CA GLU A 105 -2.90 19.59 4.52
C GLU A 105 -3.99 19.18 5.51
N VAL A 106 -3.61 18.78 6.73
CA VAL A 106 -4.54 18.45 7.81
C VAL A 106 -5.49 19.61 8.11
N ARG A 107 -4.97 20.85 8.16
CA ARG A 107 -5.81 22.04 8.39
C ARG A 107 -6.80 22.28 7.25
N SER A 108 -6.40 22.02 6.00
CA SER A 108 -7.27 22.14 4.83
C SER A 108 -8.40 21.10 4.88
N LEU A 109 -8.08 19.85 5.23
CA LEU A 109 -9.07 18.80 5.46
C LEU A 109 -10.11 19.18 6.53
N PHE A 110 -9.66 19.67 7.69
CA PHE A 110 -10.57 20.08 8.76
C PHE A 110 -11.47 21.25 8.34
N GLN A 111 -10.92 22.27 7.68
CA GLN A 111 -11.70 23.42 7.22
C GLN A 111 -12.74 23.00 6.19
N LEU A 112 -12.34 22.22 5.18
CA LEU A 112 -13.26 21.74 4.15
C LEU A 112 -14.40 20.91 4.77
N ARG A 113 -14.12 20.13 5.81
CA ARG A 113 -15.14 19.39 6.55
C ARG A 113 -16.14 20.30 7.25
N VAL A 114 -15.71 21.43 7.79
CA VAL A 114 -16.59 22.46 8.37
C VAL A 114 -17.46 23.06 7.27
N THR A 115 -16.85 23.55 6.18
CA THR A 115 -17.57 24.12 5.02
C THR A 115 -18.64 23.15 4.49
N CYS A 116 -18.31 21.86 4.40
CA CYS A 116 -19.23 20.83 3.94
C CYS A 116 -20.30 20.43 4.97
N SER A 117 -20.11 20.70 6.27
CA SER A 117 -21.06 20.31 7.33
C SER A 117 -22.19 21.32 7.57
N ASP A 118 -22.04 22.58 7.14
CA ASP A 118 -23.03 23.68 7.32
C ASP A 118 -24.25 23.58 6.36
N GLY A 119 -24.79 22.37 6.17
CA GLY A 119 -25.94 22.10 5.31
C GLY A 119 -25.59 21.86 3.83
N ARG A 120 -24.31 22.00 3.45
CA ARG A 120 -23.79 21.82 2.07
C ARG A 120 -23.40 20.39 1.72
N ARG A 121 -23.43 19.45 2.68
CA ARG A 121 -23.10 18.03 2.51
C ARG A 121 -23.92 17.28 1.45
N LYS A 122 -25.00 17.90 0.95
CA LYS A 122 -25.80 17.37 -0.16
C LYS A 122 -25.18 17.64 -1.54
N LEU A 123 -24.13 18.44 -1.62
CA LEU A 123 -23.36 18.65 -2.85
C LEU A 123 -22.41 17.47 -3.05
N ILE A 124 -22.54 16.78 -4.19
CA ILE A 124 -21.65 15.67 -4.60
C ILE A 124 -20.17 16.09 -4.47
N VAL A 125 -19.86 17.34 -4.82
CA VAL A 125 -18.53 17.95 -4.70
C VAL A 125 -17.95 17.83 -3.29
N CYS A 126 -18.76 17.97 -2.24
CA CYS A 126 -18.24 17.86 -0.88
C CYS A 126 -17.70 16.48 -0.54
N ASN A 127 -18.34 15.40 -1.03
CA ASN A 127 -17.85 14.05 -0.76
C ASN A 127 -16.58 13.77 -1.56
N GLU A 128 -16.60 14.06 -2.87
CA GLU A 128 -15.47 13.77 -3.76
C GLU A 128 -14.21 14.58 -3.39
N THR A 129 -14.38 15.86 -3.05
CA THR A 129 -13.27 16.70 -2.59
C THR A 129 -12.77 16.25 -1.21
N LEU A 130 -13.66 15.93 -0.25
CA LEU A 130 -13.22 15.44 1.07
C LEU A 130 -12.46 14.13 0.98
N ASP A 131 -12.91 13.19 0.14
CA ASP A 131 -12.22 11.92 -0.08
C ASP A 131 -10.83 12.16 -0.69
N SER A 132 -10.74 13.06 -1.66
CA SER A 132 -9.47 13.41 -2.30
C SER A 132 -8.48 14.05 -1.30
N VAL A 133 -8.91 15.05 -0.53
CA VAL A 133 -8.04 15.68 0.50
C VAL A 133 -7.69 14.70 1.63
N HIS A 134 -8.61 13.78 1.97
CA HIS A 134 -8.33 12.74 2.96
C HIS A 134 -7.23 11.80 2.47
N LEU A 135 -7.30 11.35 1.21
CA LEU A 135 -6.27 10.53 0.59
C LEU A 135 -4.94 11.29 0.52
N ALA A 136 -4.93 12.53 0.06
CA ALA A 136 -3.73 13.37 0.04
C ALA A 136 -3.09 13.49 1.44
N THR A 137 -3.88 13.82 2.47
CA THR A 137 -3.42 13.86 3.87
C THR A 137 -2.78 12.54 4.30
N TYR A 138 -3.45 11.43 3.97
CA TYR A 138 -3.01 10.10 4.35
C TYR A 138 -1.67 9.71 3.69
N TYR A 139 -1.50 9.97 2.39
CA TYR A 139 -0.24 9.70 1.69
C TYR A 139 0.92 10.54 2.23
N LEU A 140 0.64 11.77 2.62
CA LEU A 140 1.63 12.65 3.22
C LEU A 140 2.08 12.13 4.59
N ILE A 141 1.16 11.54 5.36
CA ILE A 141 1.51 10.84 6.60
C ILE A 141 2.41 9.64 6.30
N LEU A 142 2.10 8.82 5.29
CA LEU A 142 2.96 7.69 4.91
C LEU A 142 4.36 8.14 4.50
N ALA A 143 4.48 9.18 3.67
CA ALA A 143 5.76 9.76 3.27
C ALA A 143 6.60 10.18 4.49
N VAL A 144 5.95 10.69 5.53
CA VAL A 144 6.59 11.16 6.78
C VAL A 144 6.90 10.02 7.76
N GLU A 145 6.05 9.00 7.85
CA GLU A 145 6.16 7.92 8.86
C GLU A 145 7.08 6.76 8.45
N GLU A 146 7.37 6.59 7.16
CA GLU A 146 8.15 5.44 6.66
C GLU A 146 9.63 5.39 7.11
N ASP A 147 10.15 6.43 7.75
CA ASP A 147 11.51 6.45 8.32
C ASP A 147 11.69 5.40 9.46
N GLY A 148 10.58 4.86 9.99
CA GLY A 148 10.60 3.83 11.03
C GLY A 148 10.32 2.38 10.58
N VAL A 149 9.83 2.18 9.34
CA VAL A 149 9.16 0.93 8.95
C VAL A 149 10.10 -0.08 8.28
N LEU A 150 10.96 0.37 7.35
CA LEU A 150 11.88 -0.52 6.63
C LEU A 150 13.23 -0.72 7.35
N SER A 151 13.50 0.06 8.40
CA SER A 151 14.64 -0.13 9.31
C SER A 151 14.27 -0.96 10.56
N SER A 152 13.15 -1.70 10.52
CA SER A 152 12.73 -2.47 11.68
C SER A 152 13.69 -3.64 11.93
N ASN A 153 14.15 -3.80 13.19
CA ASN A 153 14.95 -4.95 13.63
C ASN A 153 14.31 -6.31 13.29
N ASN A 154 13.01 -6.33 12.97
CA ASN A 154 12.34 -7.55 12.56
C ASN A 154 12.80 -8.01 11.18
N CYS A 155 13.10 -7.11 10.24
CA CYS A 155 13.52 -7.50 8.90
C CYS A 155 14.96 -8.00 8.84
N GLU A 156 15.82 -7.56 9.76
CA GLU A 156 17.12 -8.21 9.99
C GLU A 156 16.96 -9.64 10.53
N LYS A 157 16.00 -9.83 11.44
CA LYS A 157 15.78 -11.11 12.12
C LYS A 157 15.01 -12.12 11.26
N TRP A 158 14.07 -11.64 10.46
CA TRP A 158 13.12 -12.43 9.67
C TRP A 158 13.06 -11.91 8.22
N PRO A 159 14.16 -12.00 7.46
CA PRO A 159 14.25 -11.40 6.13
C PRO A 159 13.18 -11.91 5.16
N THR A 160 12.94 -13.23 5.14
CA THR A 160 11.89 -13.84 4.29
C THR A 160 10.50 -13.31 4.64
N PHE A 161 10.18 -13.12 5.93
CA PHE A 161 8.89 -12.54 6.32
C PHE A 161 8.70 -11.13 5.73
N CYS A 162 9.72 -10.28 5.86
CA CYS A 162 9.64 -8.91 5.36
C CYS A 162 9.67 -8.84 3.82
N GLU A 163 10.45 -9.70 3.17
CA GLU A 163 10.50 -9.79 1.71
C GLU A 163 9.11 -10.13 1.15
N GLU A 164 8.46 -11.16 1.69
CA GLU A 164 7.11 -11.57 1.29
C GLU A 164 6.06 -10.49 1.58
N LEU A 165 6.16 -9.78 2.71
CA LEU A 165 5.30 -8.62 2.97
C LEU A 165 5.54 -7.47 1.98
N GLY A 166 6.79 -7.24 1.57
CA GLY A 166 7.14 -6.26 0.54
C GLY A 166 6.50 -6.62 -0.80
N TRP A 167 6.58 -7.89 -1.21
CA TRP A 167 5.93 -8.36 -2.43
C TRP A 167 4.40 -8.24 -2.37
N ALA A 168 3.78 -8.52 -1.22
CA ALA A 168 2.35 -8.32 -1.02
C ALA A 168 1.96 -6.84 -1.16
N PHE A 169 2.73 -5.94 -0.53
CA PHE A 169 2.51 -4.50 -0.63
C PHE A 169 2.58 -4.00 -2.08
N GLU A 170 3.61 -4.42 -2.81
CA GLU A 170 3.83 -4.03 -4.20
C GLU A 170 2.75 -4.54 -5.14
N ALA A 171 2.31 -5.79 -4.97
CA ALA A 171 1.22 -6.35 -5.75
C ALA A 171 -0.10 -5.58 -5.53
N ASN A 172 -0.41 -5.24 -4.27
CA ASN A 172 -1.56 -4.38 -3.96
C ASN A 172 -1.42 -2.96 -4.51
N ARG A 173 -0.21 -2.38 -4.50
CA ARG A 173 0.06 -1.06 -5.07
C ARG A 173 -0.20 -1.05 -6.57
N TYR A 174 0.25 -2.07 -7.28
CA TYR A 174 -0.05 -2.26 -8.71
C TYR A 174 -1.57 -2.36 -8.93
N ALA A 175 -2.27 -3.20 -8.15
CA ALA A 175 -3.72 -3.36 -8.24
C ALA A 175 -4.47 -2.02 -8.03
N ILE A 176 -4.02 -1.19 -7.09
CA ILE A 176 -4.58 0.15 -6.87
C ILE A 176 -4.39 1.04 -8.11
N GLY A 177 -3.20 1.03 -8.72
CA GLY A 177 -2.91 1.79 -9.94
C GLY A 177 -3.82 1.41 -11.10
N GLU A 178 -4.02 0.11 -11.33
CA GLU A 178 -4.94 -0.39 -12.36
C GLU A 178 -6.38 0.10 -12.15
N LEU A 179 -6.84 0.13 -10.89
CA LEU A 179 -8.17 0.64 -10.55
C LEU A 179 -8.29 2.16 -10.75
N GLU A 180 -7.20 2.91 -10.55
CA GLU A 180 -7.15 4.36 -10.76
C GLU A 180 -7.11 4.74 -12.25
N ASP A 181 -6.33 4.02 -13.05
CA ASP A 181 -6.17 4.25 -14.49
C ASP A 181 -7.37 3.76 -15.32
N SER A 182 -8.23 2.94 -14.71
CA SER A 182 -9.47 2.51 -15.34
C SER A 182 -10.41 3.71 -15.54
N SER A 183 -10.27 4.35 -16.71
CA SER A 183 -11.12 5.43 -17.23
C SER A 183 -12.58 5.03 -17.47
N VAL A 184 -13.05 3.94 -16.83
CA VAL A 184 -14.44 3.50 -16.79
C VAL A 184 -15.22 4.53 -15.96
N LYS A 185 -15.54 5.64 -16.62
CA LYS A 185 -16.33 6.77 -16.12
C LYS A 185 -17.77 6.41 -15.75
N ASP A 186 -18.18 5.17 -15.98
CA ASP A 186 -19.48 4.65 -15.55
C ASP A 186 -19.41 4.17 -14.09
N GLY A 187 -19.46 5.16 -13.20
CA GLY A 187 -20.03 5.09 -11.86
C GLY A 187 -19.79 3.83 -11.02
N GLY A 188 -18.76 3.86 -10.17
CA GLY A 188 -18.88 3.34 -8.80
C GLY A 188 -18.53 1.87 -8.52
N GLY A 189 -18.04 1.08 -9.49
CA GLY A 189 -17.78 -0.34 -9.23
C GLY A 189 -16.54 -0.66 -8.39
N PHE A 190 -15.47 0.14 -8.51
CA PHE A 190 -14.14 -0.22 -8.03
C PHE A 190 -13.60 0.64 -6.87
N ASN A 191 -14.30 1.72 -6.50
CA ASN A 191 -13.87 2.60 -5.41
C ASN A 191 -13.71 1.83 -4.10
N ASP A 192 -14.70 1.02 -3.74
CA ASP A 192 -14.67 0.19 -2.54
C ASP A 192 -13.52 -0.82 -2.55
N ALA A 193 -13.22 -1.41 -3.72
CA ALA A 193 -12.11 -2.34 -3.87
C ALA A 193 -10.76 -1.62 -3.68
N ARG A 194 -10.61 -0.45 -4.31
CA ARG A 194 -9.43 0.40 -4.18
C ARG A 194 -9.20 0.81 -2.74
N GLU A 195 -10.23 1.31 -2.05
CA GLU A 195 -10.13 1.71 -0.63
C GLU A 195 -9.75 0.54 0.28
N ARG A 196 -10.30 -0.66 0.02
CA ARG A 196 -9.95 -1.88 0.77
C ARG A 196 -8.48 -2.25 0.60
N LEU A 197 -7.98 -2.26 -0.65
CA LEU A 197 -6.57 -2.53 -0.93
C LEU A 197 -5.66 -1.49 -0.28
N TRP A 198 -6.07 -0.23 -0.33
CA TRP A 198 -5.43 0.87 0.38
C TRP A 198 -5.25 0.56 1.86
N HIS A 199 -6.34 0.20 2.52
CA HIS A 199 -6.30 -0.15 3.93
C HIS A 199 -5.52 -1.44 4.22
N THR A 200 -5.50 -2.42 3.31
CA THR A 200 -4.66 -3.61 3.48
C THR A 200 -3.18 -3.24 3.46
N ASN A 201 -2.75 -2.44 2.48
CA ASN A 201 -1.37 -1.96 2.39
C ASN A 201 -0.93 -1.19 3.62
N HIS A 202 -1.83 -0.38 4.19
CA HIS A 202 -1.57 0.28 5.46
C HIS A 202 -1.29 -0.70 6.61
N GLU A 203 -2.06 -1.79 6.70
CA GLU A 203 -1.83 -2.82 7.71
C GLU A 203 -0.53 -3.61 7.44
N ILE A 204 -0.13 -3.77 6.18
CA ILE A 204 1.17 -4.35 5.81
C ILE A 204 2.32 -3.44 6.25
N ILE A 205 2.26 -2.14 5.97
CA ILE A 205 3.25 -1.15 6.43
C ILE A 205 3.36 -1.18 7.96
N ARG A 206 2.22 -1.18 8.67
CA ARG A 206 2.20 -1.29 10.13
C ARG A 206 2.87 -2.57 10.63
N LEU A 207 2.63 -3.68 9.95
CA LEU A 207 3.22 -4.98 10.28
C LEU A 207 4.75 -4.97 10.07
N LEU A 208 5.22 -4.41 8.96
CA LEU A 208 6.65 -4.20 8.67
C LEU A 208 7.32 -3.31 9.74
N GLY A 209 6.59 -2.31 10.25
CA GLY A 209 7.10 -1.34 11.23
C GLY A 209 7.11 -1.83 12.67
N LEU A 210 6.61 -3.03 12.96
CA LEU A 210 6.74 -3.60 14.30
C LEU A 210 8.22 -3.83 14.63
N LYS A 211 8.64 -3.50 15.85
CA LYS A 211 10.03 -3.67 16.31
C LYS A 211 10.14 -4.72 17.41
N GLY A 212 11.18 -5.57 17.33
CA GLY A 212 11.59 -6.49 18.39
C GLY A 212 10.57 -7.58 18.74
N LYS A 213 9.72 -7.96 17.78
CA LYS A 213 8.61 -8.89 18.03
C LYS A 213 9.04 -10.35 17.99
N LYS A 214 8.37 -11.15 18.81
CA LYS A 214 8.47 -12.62 18.72
C LYS A 214 7.64 -13.12 17.54
N LYS A 215 8.00 -14.27 16.97
CA LYS A 215 7.26 -14.92 15.87
C LYS A 215 5.75 -15.02 16.14
N SER A 216 5.36 -15.41 17.36
CA SER A 216 3.95 -15.49 17.75
C SER A 216 3.21 -14.16 17.69
N GLU A 217 3.89 -13.04 17.95
CA GLU A 217 3.30 -11.70 17.88
C GLU A 217 3.19 -11.23 16.42
N LEU A 218 4.16 -11.60 15.58
CA LEU A 218 4.08 -11.38 14.12
C LEU A 218 2.92 -12.14 13.52
N ILE A 219 2.75 -13.42 13.86
CA ILE A 219 1.61 -14.24 13.44
C ILE A 219 0.28 -13.58 13.83
N GLU A 220 0.15 -13.13 15.07
CA GLU A 220 -1.08 -12.47 15.53
C GLU A 220 -1.34 -11.17 14.75
N ALA A 221 -0.30 -10.37 14.52
CA ALA A 221 -0.41 -9.13 13.77
C ALA A 221 -0.71 -9.35 12.28
N SER A 222 -0.26 -10.45 11.68
CA SER A 222 -0.52 -10.82 10.28
C SER A 222 -1.98 -11.20 9.99
N LYS A 223 -2.79 -11.54 11.00
CA LYS A 223 -4.20 -11.91 10.82
C LYS A 223 -5.00 -10.80 10.15
N LYS A 224 -4.78 -9.56 10.60
CA LYS A 224 -5.55 -8.39 10.16
C LYS A 224 -5.30 -8.01 8.69
N PRO A 225 -4.05 -7.89 8.20
CA PRO A 225 -3.81 -7.67 6.78
C PRO A 225 -4.31 -8.85 5.93
N LEU A 226 -4.15 -10.10 6.38
CA LEU A 226 -4.68 -11.26 5.65
C LEU A 226 -6.20 -11.24 5.52
N ASP A 227 -6.95 -10.97 6.60
CA ASP A 227 -8.41 -10.86 6.58
C ASP A 227 -8.90 -9.76 5.63
N ARG A 228 -8.24 -8.60 5.65
CA ARG A 228 -8.55 -7.49 4.74
C ARG A 228 -8.28 -7.85 3.29
N GLU A 229 -7.16 -8.52 3.01
CA GLU A 229 -6.79 -8.97 1.68
C GLU A 229 -7.83 -9.95 1.12
N ILE A 230 -8.24 -10.95 1.92
CA ILE A 230 -9.30 -11.89 1.56
C ILE A 230 -10.59 -11.16 1.23
N GLY A 231 -10.94 -10.15 2.04
CA GLY A 231 -12.10 -9.30 1.81
C GLY A 231 -12.02 -8.50 0.51
N ALA A 232 -10.84 -7.93 0.20
CA ALA A 232 -10.60 -7.20 -1.04
C ALA A 232 -10.73 -8.13 -2.26
N LEU A 233 -10.07 -9.30 -2.22
CA LEU A 233 -10.13 -10.31 -3.28
C LEU A 233 -11.58 -10.80 -3.52
N PHE A 234 -12.33 -11.06 -2.45
CA PHE A 234 -13.73 -11.48 -2.55
C PHE A 234 -14.60 -10.41 -3.23
N GLN A 235 -14.47 -9.14 -2.82
CA GLN A 235 -15.25 -8.05 -3.41
C GLN A 235 -14.87 -7.81 -4.87
N LEU A 236 -13.58 -7.79 -5.20
CA LEU A 236 -13.12 -7.69 -6.58
C LEU A 236 -13.68 -8.80 -7.46
N ARG A 237 -13.71 -10.05 -6.95
CA ARG A 237 -14.33 -11.15 -7.68
C ARG A 237 -15.79 -10.87 -7.96
N ILE A 238 -16.57 -10.39 -6.99
CA ILE A 238 -17.98 -10.05 -7.23
C ILE A 238 -18.09 -8.97 -8.30
N THR A 239 -17.39 -7.85 -8.14
CA THR A 239 -17.43 -6.71 -9.07
C THR A 239 -17.03 -7.13 -10.49
N CYS A 240 -16.04 -8.01 -10.62
CA CYS A 240 -15.55 -8.46 -11.91
C CYS A 240 -16.35 -9.61 -12.54
N TYR A 241 -17.22 -10.32 -11.81
CA TYR A 241 -18.00 -11.43 -12.35
C TYR A 241 -19.26 -10.98 -13.13
N GLU A 242 -19.80 -9.79 -12.88
CA GLU A 242 -21.03 -9.29 -13.52
C GLU A 242 -20.79 -8.69 -14.92
N GLY A 243 -20.35 -9.52 -15.88
CA GLY A 243 -20.13 -9.10 -17.27
C GLY A 243 -18.92 -8.16 -17.49
N ARG A 244 -18.17 -7.87 -16.42
CA ARG A 244 -16.97 -7.01 -16.42
C ARG A 244 -15.66 -7.80 -16.47
N ARG A 245 -15.73 -9.13 -16.53
CA ARG A 245 -14.59 -10.03 -16.40
C ARG A 245 -13.54 -9.84 -17.49
N GLU A 246 -14.01 -9.57 -18.70
CA GLU A 246 -13.14 -9.41 -19.86
C GLU A 246 -12.46 -8.03 -19.90
N LEU A 247 -12.79 -7.13 -18.96
CA LEU A 247 -12.10 -5.86 -18.84
C LEU A 247 -10.66 -6.12 -18.36
N PRO A 248 -9.63 -5.54 -19.02
CA PRO A 248 -8.24 -5.66 -18.60
C PRO A 248 -8.02 -5.35 -17.12
N VAL A 249 -8.60 -4.24 -16.64
CA VAL A 249 -8.57 -3.84 -15.22
C VAL A 249 -9.00 -4.97 -14.28
N CYS A 250 -10.01 -5.75 -14.64
CA CYS A 250 -10.49 -6.84 -13.80
C CYS A 250 -9.48 -7.99 -13.71
N ASN A 251 -8.90 -8.39 -14.84
CA ASN A 251 -7.94 -9.49 -14.85
C ASN A 251 -6.65 -9.11 -14.13
N GLU A 252 -6.11 -7.93 -14.43
CA GLU A 252 -4.86 -7.45 -13.86
C GLU A 252 -5.00 -7.20 -12.35
N THR A 253 -6.07 -6.51 -11.93
CA THR A 253 -6.32 -6.29 -10.50
C THR A 253 -6.55 -7.61 -9.76
N LEU A 254 -7.36 -8.53 -10.30
CA LEU A 254 -7.61 -9.82 -9.64
C LEU A 254 -6.33 -10.66 -9.50
N GLU A 255 -5.48 -10.66 -10.53
CA GLU A 255 -4.19 -11.34 -10.49
C GLU A 255 -3.27 -10.75 -9.43
N SER A 256 -3.16 -9.43 -9.37
CA SER A 256 -2.32 -8.74 -8.39
C SER A 256 -2.79 -8.97 -6.95
N VAL A 257 -4.09 -8.87 -6.65
CA VAL A 257 -4.62 -9.14 -5.30
C VAL A 257 -4.52 -10.63 -4.94
N PHE A 258 -4.64 -11.52 -5.92
CA PHE A 258 -4.36 -12.94 -5.73
C PHE A 258 -2.89 -13.21 -5.33
N LEU A 259 -1.94 -12.56 -6.00
CA LEU A 259 -0.53 -12.65 -5.68
C LEU A 259 -0.24 -12.08 -4.29
N ALA A 260 -0.78 -10.90 -3.97
CA ALA A 260 -0.66 -10.29 -2.64
C ALA A 260 -1.18 -11.21 -1.52
N THR A 261 -2.32 -11.87 -1.73
CA THR A 261 -2.84 -12.89 -0.81
C THR A 261 -1.85 -14.05 -0.61
N THR A 262 -1.24 -14.52 -1.69
CA THR A 262 -0.28 -15.63 -1.65
C THR A 262 1.00 -15.23 -0.91
N PHE A 263 1.53 -14.05 -1.19
CA PHE A 263 2.70 -13.50 -0.50
C PHE A 263 2.43 -13.27 1.00
N LEU A 264 1.24 -12.80 1.39
CA LEU A 264 0.86 -12.71 2.80
C LEU A 264 0.87 -14.09 3.49
N VAL A 265 0.42 -15.13 2.80
CA VAL A 265 0.48 -16.50 3.32
C VAL A 265 1.92 -16.99 3.46
N HIS A 266 2.80 -16.70 2.48
CA HIS A 266 4.23 -17.04 2.56
C HIS A 266 4.93 -16.30 3.70
N ALA A 267 4.62 -15.02 3.91
CA ALA A 267 5.10 -14.26 5.05
C ALA A 267 4.70 -14.99 6.35
N ILE A 268 3.42 -15.32 6.53
CA ILE A 268 2.94 -16.04 7.71
C ILE A 268 3.67 -17.39 7.89
N MET A 269 3.88 -18.15 6.81
CA MET A 269 4.64 -19.40 6.85
C MET A 269 6.08 -19.21 7.35
N ALA A 270 6.74 -18.10 6.99
CA ALA A 270 8.12 -17.83 7.39
C ALA A 270 8.29 -17.65 8.91
N VAL A 271 7.22 -17.27 9.63
CA VAL A 271 7.24 -17.05 11.08
C VAL A 271 6.36 -18.01 11.88
N ALA A 272 5.62 -18.91 11.22
CA ALA A 272 4.86 -19.97 11.89
C ALA A 272 5.78 -21.09 12.41
N GLU A 273 5.35 -21.81 13.45
CA GLU A 273 6.13 -22.88 14.09
C GLU A 273 5.27 -24.09 14.47
N GLY A 274 5.91 -25.27 14.57
CA GLY A 274 5.28 -26.49 15.05
C GLY A 274 4.01 -26.89 14.26
N SER A 275 2.97 -27.30 15.00
CA SER A 275 1.69 -27.73 14.40
C SER A 275 1.00 -26.64 13.58
N GLN A 276 1.25 -25.35 13.90
CA GLN A 276 0.73 -24.23 13.11
C GLN A 276 1.27 -24.28 11.69
N LEU A 277 2.59 -24.35 11.57
CA LEU A 277 3.29 -24.38 10.30
C LEU A 277 2.92 -25.62 9.49
N GLU A 278 2.74 -26.76 10.14
CA GLU A 278 2.28 -28.00 9.49
C GLU A 278 0.89 -27.85 8.87
N ALA A 279 -0.05 -27.25 9.61
CA ALA A 279 -1.42 -27.02 9.12
C ALA A 279 -1.47 -25.99 7.98
N ILE A 280 -0.68 -24.91 8.07
CA ILE A 280 -0.56 -23.94 6.99
C ILE A 280 0.07 -24.58 5.74
N ASN A 281 1.14 -25.37 5.90
CA ASN A 281 1.76 -26.11 4.80
C ASN A 281 0.79 -27.09 4.14
N ALA A 282 -0.04 -27.79 4.92
CA ALA A 282 -1.06 -28.68 4.36
C ALA A 282 -2.09 -27.92 3.51
N THR A 283 -2.53 -26.77 4.02
CA THR A 283 -3.43 -25.84 3.29
C THR A 283 -2.78 -25.36 1.99
N TYR A 284 -1.52 -24.94 2.05
CA TYR A 284 -0.78 -24.46 0.89
C TYR A 284 -0.53 -25.55 -0.16
N LYS A 285 -0.20 -26.78 0.26
CA LYS A 285 -0.07 -27.93 -0.67
C LYS A 285 -1.37 -28.25 -1.39
N LYS A 286 -2.51 -28.18 -0.68
CA LYS A 286 -3.83 -28.35 -1.29
C LYS A 286 -4.09 -27.27 -2.33
N PHE A 287 -3.81 -26.01 -1.98
CA PHE A 287 -3.87 -24.88 -2.90
C PHE A 287 -3.03 -25.12 -4.17
N GLN A 288 -1.77 -25.55 -4.05
CA GLN A 288 -0.92 -25.82 -5.22
C GLN A 288 -1.52 -26.91 -6.12
N ALA A 289 -2.09 -27.96 -5.52
CA ALA A 289 -2.71 -29.04 -6.27
C ALA A 289 -3.99 -28.59 -7.00
N ASP A 290 -4.78 -27.74 -6.37
CA ASP A 290 -6.01 -27.17 -6.93
C ASP A 290 -5.67 -26.16 -8.04
N PHE A 291 -4.75 -25.22 -7.78
CA PHE A 291 -4.28 -24.21 -8.73
C PHE A 291 -3.74 -24.83 -10.02
N THR A 292 -2.95 -25.91 -9.92
CA THR A 292 -2.37 -26.59 -11.09
C THR A 292 -3.42 -27.20 -12.02
N LYS A 293 -4.61 -27.53 -11.50
CA LYS A 293 -5.67 -28.22 -12.23
C LYS A 293 -6.80 -27.28 -12.67
N ALA A 294 -6.89 -26.12 -12.05
CA ALA A 294 -8.02 -25.23 -12.22
C ALA A 294 -7.92 -24.42 -13.52
N PRO A 295 -9.06 -24.22 -14.23
CA PRO A 295 -9.12 -23.22 -15.26
C PRO A 295 -8.93 -21.82 -14.66
N TRP A 296 -8.35 -20.88 -15.43
CA TRP A 296 -8.02 -19.53 -14.96
C TRP A 296 -9.19 -18.83 -14.27
N ASN A 297 -10.42 -19.13 -14.70
CA ASN A 297 -11.61 -18.53 -14.14
C ASN A 297 -11.92 -18.89 -12.68
N GLU A 298 -11.39 -20.01 -12.20
CA GLU A 298 -11.53 -20.53 -10.84
C GLU A 298 -10.34 -20.18 -9.93
N THR A 299 -9.21 -19.78 -10.52
CA THR A 299 -7.95 -19.43 -9.85
C THR A 299 -8.13 -18.45 -8.69
N PHE A 300 -8.90 -17.38 -8.89
CA PHE A 300 -9.11 -16.37 -7.84
C PHE A 300 -9.96 -16.90 -6.68
N GLY A 301 -10.85 -17.86 -6.94
CA GLY A 301 -11.59 -18.56 -5.89
C GLY A 301 -10.69 -19.47 -5.05
N ILE A 302 -9.66 -20.04 -5.68
CA ILE A 302 -8.65 -20.86 -5.02
C ILE A 302 -7.76 -19.99 -4.12
N GLY A 303 -7.34 -18.80 -4.57
CA GLY A 303 -6.61 -17.85 -3.72
C GLY A 303 -7.40 -17.36 -2.51
N TYR A 304 -8.69 -17.02 -2.71
CA TYR A 304 -9.60 -16.70 -1.60
C TYR A 304 -9.67 -17.84 -0.58
N THR A 305 -9.81 -19.08 -1.06
CA THR A 305 -9.89 -20.27 -0.21
C THR A 305 -8.58 -20.53 0.55
N LEU A 306 -7.43 -20.30 -0.09
CA LEU A 306 -6.13 -20.37 0.56
C LEU A 306 -6.07 -19.39 1.74
N GLY A 307 -6.33 -18.11 1.50
CA GLY A 307 -6.28 -17.08 2.54
C GLY A 307 -7.22 -17.42 3.70
N ARG A 308 -8.48 -17.78 3.42
CA ARG A 308 -9.45 -18.12 4.47
C ARG A 308 -9.03 -19.33 5.30
N ASN A 309 -8.59 -20.41 4.67
CA ASN A 309 -8.15 -21.60 5.39
C ASN A 309 -6.92 -21.33 6.27
N VAL A 310 -5.98 -20.49 5.81
CA VAL A 310 -4.84 -20.07 6.64
C VAL A 310 -5.34 -19.27 7.84
N LEU A 311 -6.27 -18.32 7.63
CA LEU A 311 -6.86 -17.55 8.72
C LEU A 311 -7.58 -18.45 9.74
N ASP A 312 -8.33 -19.45 9.29
CA ASP A 312 -8.98 -20.46 10.15
C ASP A 312 -7.96 -21.22 11.01
N VAL A 313 -6.81 -21.61 10.44
CA VAL A 313 -5.71 -22.25 11.20
C VAL A 313 -5.20 -21.32 12.30
N LEU A 314 -5.00 -20.04 11.99
CA LEU A 314 -4.52 -19.05 12.95
C LEU A 314 -5.53 -18.76 14.08
N GLU A 315 -6.83 -18.85 13.80
CA GLU A 315 -7.92 -18.68 14.77
C GLU A 315 -8.07 -19.91 15.68
N ALA A 316 -8.06 -21.12 15.11
CA ALA A 316 -8.25 -22.38 15.84
C ALA A 316 -7.16 -22.61 16.90
N GLU A 317 -5.90 -22.29 16.58
CA GLU A 317 -4.81 -22.46 17.52
C GLU A 317 -4.88 -21.50 18.71
N GLN A 318 -5.40 -20.30 18.48
CA GLN A 318 -5.60 -19.30 19.53
C GLN A 318 -6.71 -19.75 20.50
N GLN A 319 -7.77 -20.36 19.97
CA GLN A 319 -8.83 -20.94 20.79
C GLN A 319 -8.32 -22.12 21.63
N SER A 320 -7.54 -23.03 21.04
CA SER A 320 -6.91 -24.14 21.75
C SER A 320 -5.99 -23.66 22.89
N LYS A 321 -5.22 -22.59 22.67
CA LYS A 321 -4.39 -21.95 23.72
C LYS A 321 -5.25 -21.41 24.86
N ARG A 322 -6.34 -20.70 24.57
CA ARG A 322 -7.27 -20.17 25.59
C ARG A 322 -7.94 -21.27 26.42
N GLU A 323 -8.36 -22.36 25.78
CA GLU A 323 -8.99 -23.49 26.45
C GLU A 323 -8.03 -24.24 27.38
N ARG A 324 -6.76 -24.42 26.97
CA ARG A 324 -5.73 -25.00 27.84
C ARG A 324 -5.48 -24.13 29.07
N THR A 325 -5.34 -22.81 28.89
CA THR A 325 -5.15 -21.88 30.01
C THR A 325 -6.30 -21.96 31.01
N ARG A 326 -7.56 -22.02 30.53
CA ARG A 326 -8.75 -22.17 31.39
C ARG A 326 -8.81 -23.49 32.17
N ARG A 327 -8.16 -24.57 31.71
CA ARG A 327 -8.15 -25.87 32.42
C ARG A 327 -7.07 -25.98 33.49
N THR A 328 -6.06 -25.09 33.43
CA THR A 328 -4.95 -25.03 34.39
C THR A 328 -5.17 -24.05 35.55
N PHE A 329 -6.22 -23.24 35.50
CA PHE A 329 -6.68 -22.37 36.60
C PHE A 329 -7.97 -22.95 37.19
#